data_AF-A0A7S6MIM3-F1
#
_entry.id   AF-A0A7S6MIM3-F1
#
_cell.length_a   1.000
_cell.length_b   1.000
_cell.length_c   1.000
_cell.angle_alpha   90.00
_cell.angle_beta   90.00
_cell.angle_gamma   90.00
#
_symmetry.space_group_name_H-M   'P 1'
#
loop_
_entity.id
_entity.type
_entity.pdbx_description
1 polymer ?
#
loop_
_entity_poly.entity_id
_entity_poly.type
_entity_poly.pdbx_seq_one_letter_code
_entity_poly.pdbx_strand_id
1 'polypeptide(L)'
;MVRQIAQTGIAVLTLVMALYTNTAGAHGKVTMEEDSCMRRIGENMIHLSTYQPQVDEEGHYCTEIPKAGNAILVIDLVDPALREMPISLKVVQGSKAGEGEAVTNLRPAMYQDGVISTQSQLAQGKYLVQITAEGVPPLNYEYHLRVEMINYAEVFRAAIGPAVGLLLTTILGYKLTRSRRFRDWLATRRSDKN
;
A
#
# COMPACT_ATOMS: atom_id res chain seq x y z
N MET A 1 12.06 48.07 -6.46
CA MET A 1 11.35 47.08 -5.60
C MET A 1 10.68 45.97 -6.39
N VAL A 2 9.88 46.27 -7.43
CA VAL A 2 9.17 45.26 -8.26
C VAL A 2 10.10 44.17 -8.84
N ARG A 3 11.30 44.57 -9.31
CA ARG A 3 12.28 43.65 -9.93
C ARG A 3 12.89 42.64 -8.94
N GLN A 4 13.07 43.03 -7.67
CA GLN A 4 13.56 42.13 -6.62
C GLN A 4 12.48 41.17 -6.13
N ILE A 5 11.22 41.65 -6.03
CA ILE A 5 10.06 40.80 -5.69
C ILE A 5 9.83 39.75 -6.77
N ALA A 6 9.95 40.12 -8.05
CA ALA A 6 9.86 39.19 -9.18
C ALA A 6 11.01 38.16 -9.16
N GLN A 7 12.26 38.59 -8.87
CA GLN A 7 13.40 37.68 -8.78
C GLN A 7 13.29 36.69 -7.61
N THR A 8 12.82 37.14 -6.44
CA THR A 8 12.55 36.22 -5.32
C THR A 8 11.39 35.29 -5.60
N GLY A 9 10.34 35.77 -6.29
CA GLY A 9 9.21 34.95 -6.70
C GLY A 9 9.63 33.84 -7.66
N ILE A 10 10.45 34.17 -8.66
CA ILE A 10 10.99 33.21 -9.63
C ILE A 10 11.89 32.19 -8.92
N ALA A 11 12.77 32.63 -8.02
CA ALA A 11 13.67 31.72 -7.28
C ALA A 11 12.90 30.73 -6.39
N VAL A 12 11.84 31.19 -5.73
CA VAL A 12 10.96 30.32 -4.93
C VAL A 12 10.18 29.36 -5.83
N LEU A 13 9.65 29.83 -6.96
CA LEU A 13 8.93 28.98 -7.90
C LEU A 13 9.84 27.89 -8.49
N THR A 14 11.10 28.21 -8.81
CA THR A 14 12.09 27.25 -9.28
C THR A 14 12.50 26.26 -8.19
N LEU A 15 12.59 26.69 -6.93
CA LEU A 15 12.90 25.79 -5.80
C LEU A 15 11.73 24.83 -5.54
N VAL A 16 10.49 25.32 -5.62
CA VAL A 16 9.29 24.47 -5.47
C VAL A 16 9.23 23.45 -6.60
N MET A 17 9.41 23.86 -7.87
CA MET A 17 9.47 22.94 -9.02
C MET A 17 10.62 21.93 -8.91
N ALA A 18 11.79 22.32 -8.38
CA ALA A 18 12.91 21.40 -8.17
C ALA A 18 12.67 20.39 -7.04
N LEU A 19 11.84 20.75 -6.05
CA LEU A 19 11.40 19.87 -4.96
C LEU A 19 10.15 19.05 -5.32
N TYR A 20 9.47 19.39 -6.42
CA TYR A 20 8.52 18.52 -7.10
C TYR A 20 9.27 17.39 -7.83
N THR A 21 10.03 16.59 -7.08
CA THR A 21 10.41 15.27 -7.55
C THR A 21 9.15 14.44 -7.53
N ASN A 22 8.51 14.29 -8.69
CA ASN A 22 7.60 13.16 -8.89
C ASN A 22 8.42 11.92 -8.53
N THR A 23 8.09 11.30 -7.39
CA THR A 23 8.54 9.95 -7.09
C THR A 23 7.85 9.07 -8.12
N ALA A 24 8.45 8.95 -9.29
CA ALA A 24 8.10 7.91 -10.23
C ALA A 24 8.36 6.60 -9.48
N GLY A 25 7.30 5.95 -9.01
CA GLY A 25 7.37 4.60 -8.48
C GLY A 25 7.78 3.71 -9.64
N ALA A 26 9.08 3.46 -9.78
CA ALA A 26 9.52 2.35 -10.59
C ALA A 26 9.01 1.10 -9.88
N HIS A 27 7.96 0.48 -10.42
CA HIS A 27 7.60 -0.90 -10.09
C HIS A 27 8.73 -1.80 -10.60
N GLY A 28 9.86 -1.78 -9.90
CA GLY A 28 10.91 -2.77 -10.08
C GLY A 28 10.33 -4.14 -9.75
N LYS A 29 10.92 -5.19 -10.35
CA LYS A 29 10.58 -6.57 -10.01
C LYS A 29 10.83 -6.78 -8.51
N VAL A 30 9.77 -6.71 -7.71
CA VAL A 30 9.81 -7.11 -6.31
C VAL A 30 10.15 -8.60 -6.30
N THR A 31 11.11 -9.00 -5.47
CA THR A 31 11.40 -10.43 -5.34
C THR A 31 10.15 -11.12 -4.79
N MET A 32 9.88 -12.37 -5.18
CA MET A 32 8.65 -13.06 -4.74
C MET A 32 8.50 -13.10 -3.21
N GLU A 33 9.59 -13.09 -2.45
CA GLU A 33 9.54 -13.03 -0.98
C GLU A 33 9.22 -11.65 -0.40
N GLU A 34 9.41 -10.58 -1.16
CA GLU A 34 9.07 -9.21 -0.75
C GLU A 34 7.67 -8.78 -1.20
N ASP A 35 6.99 -9.61 -1.97
CA ASP A 35 5.61 -9.36 -2.38
C ASP A 35 4.67 -9.45 -1.17
N SER A 36 3.98 -8.35 -0.88
CA SER A 36 3.01 -8.25 0.21
C SER A 36 1.84 -9.24 0.11
N CYS A 37 1.59 -9.76 -1.10
CA CYS A 37 0.54 -10.70 -1.42
C CYS A 37 0.97 -12.18 -1.29
N MET A 38 2.23 -12.42 -0.93
CA MET A 38 2.77 -13.75 -0.68
C MET A 38 2.70 -14.13 0.81
N ARG A 39 2.47 -15.41 1.09
CA ARG A 39 2.57 -15.99 2.44
C ARG A 39 3.40 -17.25 2.42
N ARG A 40 4.27 -17.39 3.43
CA ARG A 40 5.23 -18.50 3.55
C ARG A 40 5.06 -19.21 4.88
N ILE A 41 5.04 -20.54 4.85
CA ILE A 41 5.14 -21.41 6.03
C ILE A 41 6.16 -22.51 5.72
N GLY A 42 7.31 -22.47 6.39
CA GLY A 42 8.43 -23.34 6.05
C GLY A 42 8.95 -23.03 4.64
N GLU A 43 8.88 -24.02 3.74
CA GLU A 43 9.21 -23.86 2.31
C GLU A 43 7.98 -23.60 1.44
N ASN A 44 6.78 -23.80 1.99
CA ASN A 44 5.54 -23.73 1.24
C ASN A 44 5.03 -22.29 1.11
N MET A 45 4.90 -21.83 -0.12
CA MET A 45 4.49 -20.48 -0.47
C MET A 45 3.15 -20.48 -1.22
N ILE A 46 2.30 -19.51 -0.91
CA ILE A 46 1.10 -19.20 -1.69
C ILE A 46 1.05 -17.70 -2.02
N HIS A 47 0.41 -17.38 -3.14
CA HIS A 47 0.12 -16.02 -3.57
C HIS A 47 -1.39 -15.79 -3.58
N LEU A 48 -1.87 -14.65 -3.08
CA LEU A 48 -3.27 -14.24 -3.23
C LEU A 48 -3.37 -13.02 -4.14
N SER A 49 -4.15 -13.16 -5.22
CA SER A 49 -4.60 -12.05 -6.06
C SER A 49 -6.11 -11.91 -5.98
N THR A 50 -6.58 -10.69 -5.73
CA THR A 50 -8.00 -10.34 -5.76
C THR A 50 -8.21 -9.34 -6.89
N TYR A 51 -9.11 -9.67 -7.81
CA TYR A 51 -9.43 -8.85 -8.97
C TYR A 51 -10.82 -8.24 -8.84
N GLN A 52 -10.96 -7.00 -9.30
CA GLN A 52 -12.23 -6.31 -9.47
C GLN A 52 -12.29 -5.71 -10.87
N PRO A 53 -12.57 -6.52 -11.92
CA PRO A 53 -12.53 -6.05 -13.32
C PRO A 53 -13.46 -4.86 -13.58
N GLN A 54 -14.53 -4.70 -12.80
CA GLN A 54 -15.43 -3.54 -12.86
C GLN A 54 -14.84 -2.23 -12.31
N VAL A 55 -13.71 -2.30 -11.59
CA VAL A 55 -13.00 -1.15 -11.00
C VAL A 55 -11.73 -0.86 -11.77
N ASP A 56 -10.95 -1.91 -12.04
CA ASP A 56 -9.68 -1.87 -12.75
C ASP A 56 -9.48 -3.22 -13.45
N GLU A 57 -9.39 -3.22 -14.77
CA GLU A 57 -9.29 -4.43 -15.59
C GLU A 57 -7.92 -5.14 -15.41
N GLU A 58 -6.86 -4.38 -15.14
CA GLU A 58 -5.50 -4.90 -15.00
C GLU A 58 -5.03 -4.97 -13.54
N GLY A 59 -5.76 -4.29 -12.63
CA GLY A 59 -5.45 -4.20 -11.22
C GLY A 59 -5.66 -5.50 -10.45
N HIS A 60 -4.73 -5.78 -9.52
CA HIS A 60 -4.84 -6.86 -8.54
C HIS A 60 -4.55 -6.34 -7.13
N TYR A 61 -5.20 -6.96 -6.13
CA TYR A 61 -5.18 -6.53 -4.75
C TYR A 61 -5.05 -7.73 -3.81
N CYS A 62 -4.52 -7.55 -2.60
CA CYS A 62 -4.46 -8.63 -1.60
C CYS A 62 -4.67 -8.20 -0.16
N THR A 63 -4.72 -6.88 0.11
CA THR A 63 -4.96 -6.32 1.44
C THR A 63 -6.03 -5.24 1.38
N GLU A 64 -5.82 -4.19 0.59
CA GLU A 64 -6.84 -3.14 0.37
C GLU A 64 -7.61 -3.42 -0.93
N ILE A 65 -8.90 -3.75 -0.79
CA ILE A 65 -9.81 -3.97 -1.92
C ILE A 65 -10.56 -2.65 -2.17
N PRO A 66 -10.49 -2.05 -3.37
CA PRO A 66 -10.90 -0.67 -3.57
C PRO A 66 -12.41 -0.44 -3.42
N LYS A 67 -13.25 -1.42 -3.81
CA LYS A 67 -14.71 -1.27 -3.78
C LYS A 67 -15.43 -2.48 -3.18
N ALA A 68 -16.54 -2.22 -2.51
CA ALA A 68 -17.52 -3.25 -2.24
C ALA A 68 -18.14 -3.73 -3.56
N GLY A 69 -18.42 -5.02 -3.67
CA GLY A 69 -18.94 -5.61 -4.89
C GLY A 69 -18.45 -7.04 -5.13
N ASN A 70 -18.57 -7.47 -6.37
CA ASN A 70 -18.00 -8.73 -6.82
C ASN A 70 -16.46 -8.65 -6.79
N ALA A 71 -15.81 -9.71 -6.32
CA ALA A 71 -14.36 -9.85 -6.33
C ALA A 71 -14.01 -11.29 -6.73
N ILE A 72 -13.01 -11.43 -7.58
CA ILE A 72 -12.46 -12.73 -7.99
C ILE A 72 -11.19 -12.96 -7.18
N LEU A 73 -11.19 -13.96 -6.31
CA LEU A 73 -10.02 -14.35 -5.52
C LEU A 73 -9.33 -15.50 -6.23
N VAL A 74 -8.04 -15.32 -6.51
CA VAL A 74 -7.16 -16.29 -7.15
C VAL A 74 -6.01 -16.59 -6.20
N ILE A 75 -5.80 -17.86 -5.89
CA ILE A 75 -4.74 -18.33 -5.01
C ILE A 75 -3.81 -19.20 -5.84
N ASP A 76 -2.56 -18.80 -5.97
CA ASP A 76 -1.52 -19.59 -6.62
C ASP A 76 -0.76 -20.40 -5.58
N LEU A 77 -0.79 -21.72 -5.73
CA LEU A 77 0.03 -22.68 -5.00
C LEU A 77 1.43 -22.68 -5.62
N VAL A 78 2.24 -21.71 -5.18
CA VAL A 78 3.58 -21.44 -5.72
C VAL A 78 4.50 -22.64 -5.52
N ASP A 79 4.44 -23.25 -4.32
CA ASP A 79 5.17 -24.49 -4.08
C ASP A 79 4.43 -25.72 -4.63
N PRO A 80 5.06 -26.56 -5.46
CA PRO A 80 4.44 -27.76 -6.01
C PRO A 80 3.94 -28.77 -4.97
N ALA A 81 4.57 -28.86 -3.79
CA ALA A 81 4.17 -29.80 -2.74
C ALA A 81 2.75 -29.52 -2.23
N LEU A 82 2.29 -28.26 -2.29
CA LEU A 82 0.93 -27.88 -1.93
C LEU A 82 -0.13 -28.53 -2.85
N ARG A 83 0.22 -28.91 -4.07
CA ARG A 83 -0.68 -29.54 -5.05
C ARG A 83 -0.94 -31.01 -4.73
N GLU A 84 -0.16 -31.58 -3.82
CA GLU A 84 -0.29 -32.95 -3.30
C GLU A 84 -1.11 -33.00 -2.00
N MET A 85 -1.67 -31.87 -1.56
CA MET A 85 -2.51 -31.78 -0.36
C MET A 85 -3.92 -31.26 -0.70
N PRO A 86 -4.96 -31.73 0.01
CA PRO A 86 -6.27 -31.10 -0.04
C PRO A 86 -6.19 -29.67 0.49
N ILE A 87 -6.67 -28.71 -0.28
CA ILE A 87 -6.74 -27.30 0.10
C ILE A 87 -8.19 -26.90 0.30
N SER A 88 -8.49 -26.29 1.44
CA SER A 88 -9.77 -25.62 1.70
C SER A 88 -9.58 -24.11 1.77
N LEU A 89 -10.65 -23.38 1.44
CA LEU A 89 -10.64 -21.92 1.46
C LEU A 89 -11.92 -21.39 2.12
N LYS A 90 -11.76 -20.48 3.06
CA LYS A 90 -12.87 -19.80 3.73
C LYS A 90 -12.65 -18.29 3.71
N VAL A 91 -13.66 -17.55 3.26
CA VAL A 91 -13.69 -16.09 3.36
C VAL A 91 -14.71 -15.74 4.42
N VAL A 92 -14.26 -15.10 5.49
CA VAL A 92 -15.06 -14.77 6.67
C VAL A 92 -15.12 -13.27 6.83
N GLN A 93 -16.32 -12.72 7.05
CA GLN A 93 -16.45 -11.32 7.42
C GLN A 93 -15.94 -11.11 8.85
N GLY A 94 -15.07 -10.14 9.06
CA GLY A 94 -14.45 -9.86 10.36
C GLY A 94 -12.93 -9.91 10.33
N SER A 95 -12.32 -9.94 11.51
CA SER A 95 -10.85 -9.89 11.65
C SER A 95 -10.26 -11.20 12.18
N LYS A 96 -11.05 -12.10 12.76
CA LYS A 96 -10.59 -13.41 13.21
C LYS A 96 -11.50 -14.54 12.74
N ALA A 97 -10.92 -15.75 12.76
CA ALA A 97 -11.65 -16.99 12.54
C ALA A 97 -12.84 -17.09 13.49
N GLY A 98 -14.03 -17.34 12.96
CA GLY A 98 -15.25 -17.55 13.76
C GLY A 98 -15.89 -16.29 14.34
N GLU A 99 -15.36 -15.08 14.08
CA GLU A 99 -16.00 -13.83 14.52
C GLU A 99 -17.20 -13.40 13.63
N GLY A 100 -17.35 -13.97 12.44
CA GLY A 100 -18.45 -13.61 11.54
C GLY A 100 -18.85 -14.71 10.55
N GLU A 101 -19.77 -14.35 9.66
CA GLU A 101 -20.33 -15.27 8.67
C GLU A 101 -19.32 -15.59 7.57
N ALA A 102 -19.32 -16.84 7.12
CA ALA A 102 -18.53 -17.26 5.97
C ALA A 102 -19.25 -16.86 4.68
N VAL A 103 -18.74 -15.86 3.97
CA VAL A 103 -19.29 -15.43 2.67
C VAL A 103 -18.86 -16.35 1.54
N THR A 104 -17.80 -17.13 1.73
CA THR A 104 -17.36 -18.16 0.79
C THR A 104 -16.73 -19.31 1.58
N ASN A 105 -17.05 -20.54 1.19
CA ASN A 105 -16.53 -21.75 1.82
C ASN A 105 -16.32 -22.84 0.77
N LEU A 106 -15.07 -23.06 0.38
CA LEU A 106 -14.65 -24.15 -0.47
C LEU A 106 -14.17 -25.31 0.41
N ARG A 107 -14.81 -26.46 0.23
CA ARG A 107 -14.42 -27.70 0.90
C ARG A 107 -13.03 -28.15 0.42
N PRO A 108 -12.29 -28.93 1.24
CA PRO A 108 -11.00 -29.48 0.86
C PRO A 108 -11.06 -30.21 -0.48
N ALA A 109 -10.17 -29.84 -1.40
CA ALA A 109 -10.04 -30.45 -2.71
C ALA A 109 -8.59 -30.38 -3.21
N MET A 110 -8.24 -31.24 -4.16
CA MET A 110 -6.91 -31.25 -4.79
C MET A 110 -6.89 -30.28 -5.98
N TYR A 111 -5.85 -29.45 -6.06
CA TYR A 111 -5.65 -28.47 -7.15
C TYR A 111 -4.32 -28.75 -7.86
N GLN A 112 -4.35 -29.67 -8.82
CA GLN A 112 -3.15 -30.18 -9.50
C GLN A 112 -2.49 -29.14 -10.42
N ASP A 113 -3.27 -28.21 -10.97
CA ASP A 113 -2.79 -27.06 -11.74
C ASP A 113 -2.13 -25.99 -10.85
N GLY A 114 -2.36 -26.07 -9.54
CA GLY A 114 -1.80 -25.17 -8.55
C GLY A 114 -2.55 -23.84 -8.45
N VAL A 115 -3.79 -23.74 -8.94
CA VAL A 115 -4.56 -22.49 -8.90
C VAL A 115 -5.95 -22.74 -8.33
N ILE A 116 -6.37 -21.88 -7.40
CA ILE A 116 -7.73 -21.89 -6.84
C ILE A 116 -8.39 -20.58 -7.23
N SER A 117 -9.57 -20.62 -7.85
CA SER A 117 -10.31 -19.42 -8.25
C SER A 117 -11.74 -19.47 -7.70
N THR A 118 -12.17 -18.38 -7.06
CA THR A 118 -13.53 -18.23 -6.54
C THR A 118 -14.02 -16.80 -6.68
N GLN A 119 -15.34 -16.63 -6.80
CA GLN A 119 -15.98 -15.33 -6.76
C GLN A 119 -16.64 -15.13 -5.41
N SER A 120 -16.51 -13.92 -4.86
CA SER A 120 -17.08 -13.54 -3.57
C SER A 120 -17.70 -12.16 -3.66
N GLN A 121 -18.92 -12.02 -3.13
CA GLN A 121 -19.56 -10.72 -2.96
C GLN A 121 -19.08 -10.11 -1.64
N LEU A 122 -18.25 -9.07 -1.71
CA LEU A 122 -17.66 -8.42 -0.55
C LEU A 122 -18.37 -7.09 -0.28
N ALA A 123 -18.97 -6.94 0.90
CA ALA A 123 -19.48 -5.66 1.37
C ALA A 123 -18.32 -4.81 1.93
N GLN A 124 -18.57 -3.53 2.19
CA GLN A 124 -17.60 -2.68 2.88
C GLN A 124 -17.26 -3.26 4.26
N GLY A 125 -15.97 -3.40 4.58
CA GLY A 125 -15.53 -3.89 5.88
C GLY A 125 -14.23 -4.69 5.87
N LYS A 126 -14.01 -5.43 6.95
CA LYS A 126 -12.84 -6.32 7.12
C LYS A 126 -13.22 -7.75 6.80
N TYR A 127 -12.31 -8.48 6.18
CA TYR A 127 -12.45 -9.92 5.93
C TYR A 127 -11.16 -10.65 6.28
N LEU A 128 -11.33 -11.93 6.59
CA LEU A 128 -10.25 -12.89 6.75
C LEU A 128 -10.42 -13.97 5.68
N VAL A 129 -9.42 -14.10 4.80
CA VAL A 129 -9.30 -15.25 3.89
C VAL A 129 -8.39 -16.25 4.56
N GLN A 130 -8.92 -17.44 4.85
CA GLN A 130 -8.20 -18.56 5.44
C GLN A 130 -8.03 -19.64 4.39
N ILE A 131 -6.79 -20.04 4.14
CA ILE A 131 -6.45 -21.15 3.26
C ILE A 131 -5.77 -22.22 4.11
N THR A 132 -6.31 -23.42 4.11
CA THR A 132 -5.78 -24.54 4.89
C THR A 132 -5.37 -25.67 3.96
N ALA A 133 -4.09 -26.03 3.99
CA ALA A 133 -3.57 -27.25 3.39
C ALA A 133 -3.59 -28.38 4.43
N GLU A 134 -4.30 -29.47 4.15
CA GLU A 134 -4.54 -30.59 5.07
C GLU A 134 -3.34 -31.57 5.18
N GLY A 135 -2.13 -31.04 5.23
CA GLY A 135 -0.91 -31.80 5.53
C GLY A 135 -0.83 -32.25 7.00
N VAL A 136 0.28 -32.91 7.36
CA VAL A 136 0.58 -33.30 8.74
C VAL A 136 1.93 -32.69 9.16
N PRO A 137 1.96 -31.59 9.93
CA PRO A 137 0.81 -30.80 10.42
C PRO A 137 0.15 -29.95 9.32
N PRO A 138 -1.11 -29.51 9.51
CA PRO A 138 -1.79 -28.67 8.53
C PRO A 138 -1.15 -27.27 8.45
N LEU A 139 -1.12 -26.71 7.24
CA LEU A 139 -0.59 -25.37 6.98
C LEU A 139 -1.75 -24.38 6.85
N ASN A 140 -1.80 -23.36 7.70
CA ASN A 140 -2.88 -22.37 7.72
C ASN A 140 -2.35 -21.00 7.31
N TYR A 141 -2.79 -20.50 6.17
CA TYR A 141 -2.44 -19.19 5.65
C TYR A 141 -3.60 -18.21 5.83
N GLU A 142 -3.27 -16.97 6.20
CA GLU A 142 -4.27 -15.93 6.47
C GLU A 142 -3.96 -14.63 5.72
N TYR A 143 -5.00 -14.07 5.11
CA TYR A 143 -4.99 -12.73 4.53
C TYR A 143 -6.09 -11.87 5.14
N HIS A 144 -5.71 -10.70 5.64
CA HIS A 144 -6.64 -9.70 6.13
C HIS A 144 -6.97 -8.73 5.00
N LEU A 145 -8.21 -8.77 4.52
CA LEU A 145 -8.70 -7.85 3.51
C LEU A 145 -9.45 -6.68 4.15
N ARG A 146 -9.33 -5.54 3.50
CA ARG A 146 -9.95 -4.28 3.85
C ARG A 146 -10.68 -3.75 2.63
N VAL A 147 -12.01 -3.90 2.62
CA VAL A 147 -12.86 -3.61 1.48
C VAL A 147 -13.48 -2.23 1.61
N GLU A 148 -13.22 -1.37 0.63
CA GLU A 148 -13.71 0.01 0.56
C GLU A 148 -13.46 0.79 1.86
N MET A 149 -12.22 0.72 2.36
CA MET A 149 -11.80 1.41 3.59
C MET A 149 -10.64 2.35 3.32
N ILE A 150 -10.61 3.46 4.05
CA ILE A 150 -9.56 4.48 3.92
C ILE A 150 -8.28 3.98 4.57
N ASN A 151 -7.19 3.96 3.79
CA ASN A 151 -5.84 3.75 4.31
C ASN A 151 -5.27 5.09 4.82
N TYR A 152 -5.55 5.42 6.08
CA TYR A 152 -5.07 6.66 6.70
C TYR A 152 -3.54 6.81 6.70
N ALA A 153 -2.79 5.70 6.75
CA ALA A 153 -1.33 5.74 6.72
C ALA A 153 -0.82 6.19 5.35
N GLU A 154 -1.45 5.72 4.28
CA GLU A 154 -1.14 6.12 2.92
C GLU A 154 -1.56 7.58 2.65
N VAL A 155 -2.78 7.96 3.02
CA VAL A 155 -3.26 9.35 2.94
C VAL A 155 -2.33 10.30 3.70
N PHE A 156 -1.88 9.89 4.89
CA PHE A 156 -0.94 10.67 5.67
C PHE A 156 0.41 10.82 4.96
N ARG A 157 0.99 9.75 4.44
CA ARG A 157 2.29 9.80 3.74
C ARG A 157 2.23 10.58 2.43
N ALA A 158 1.16 10.41 1.66
CA ALA A 158 1.02 11.00 0.34
C ALA A 158 0.64 12.49 0.37
N ALA A 159 -0.20 12.91 1.34
CA ALA A 159 -0.76 14.25 1.35
C ALA A 159 -0.49 15.04 2.65
N ILE A 160 -0.89 14.49 3.80
CA ILE A 160 -0.91 15.26 5.06
C ILE A 160 0.51 15.56 5.55
N GLY A 161 1.38 14.56 5.60
CA GLY A 161 2.77 14.69 6.05
C GLY A 161 3.55 15.73 5.24
N PRO A 162 3.57 15.66 3.90
CA PRO A 162 4.19 16.68 3.06
C PRO A 162 3.58 18.08 3.27
N ALA A 163 2.26 18.20 3.35
CA ALA A 163 1.60 19.48 3.58
C ALA A 163 2.00 20.11 4.92
N VAL A 164 2.05 19.32 6.00
CA VAL A 164 2.52 19.77 7.32
C VAL A 164 4.00 20.16 7.26
N GLY A 165 4.84 19.38 6.58
CA GLY A 165 6.25 19.71 6.37
C GLY A 165 6.45 21.05 5.65
N LEU A 166 5.68 21.32 4.61
CA LEU A 166 5.69 22.61 3.90
C LEU A 166 5.23 23.77 4.80
N LEU A 167 4.18 23.57 5.59
CA LEU A 167 3.74 24.59 6.55
C LEU A 167 4.80 24.89 7.61
N LEU A 168 5.46 23.88 8.16
CA LEU A 168 6.50 24.07 9.16
C LEU A 168 7.75 24.76 8.58
N THR A 169 8.16 24.40 7.37
CA THR A 169 9.31 25.02 6.70
C THR A 169 9.06 26.48 6.33
N THR A 170 7.85 26.82 5.87
CA THR A 170 7.46 28.23 5.63
C THR A 170 7.44 29.05 6.92
N ILE A 171 6.89 28.51 8.01
CA ILE A 171 6.90 29.18 9.33
C ILE A 171 8.32 29.38 9.84
N LEU A 172 9.18 28.37 9.76
CA LEU A 172 10.56 28.44 10.21
C LEU A 172 11.37 29.43 9.36
N GLY A 173 11.20 29.40 8.03
CA GLY A 173 11.81 30.37 7.11
C GLY A 173 11.36 31.81 7.40
N TYR A 174 10.08 32.02 7.68
CA TYR A 174 9.56 33.32 8.09
C TYR A 174 10.20 33.82 9.40
N LYS A 175 10.32 32.94 10.42
CA LYS A 175 10.99 33.31 11.68
C LYS A 175 12.47 33.61 11.48
N LEU A 176 13.18 32.82 10.69
CA LEU A 176 14.60 33.01 10.39
C LEU A 176 14.87 34.36 9.72
N THR A 177 14.14 34.67 8.65
CA THR A 177 14.28 35.94 7.90
C THR A 177 13.91 37.17 8.72
N ARG A 178 12.98 37.03 9.66
CA ARG A 178 12.60 38.13 10.57
C ARG A 178 13.58 38.31 11.73
N SER A 179 14.36 37.29 12.09
CA SER A 179 15.32 37.36 13.19
C SER A 179 16.42 38.38 12.92
N ARG A 180 16.75 39.21 13.92
CA ARG A 180 17.84 40.21 13.81
C ARG A 180 19.19 39.55 13.56
N ARG A 181 19.52 38.51 14.33
CA ARG A 181 20.76 37.74 14.18
C ARG A 181 21.02 37.26 12.75
N PHE A 182 20.00 36.73 12.07
CA PHE A 182 20.17 36.25 10.70
C PHE A 182 20.34 37.39 9.69
N ARG A 183 19.60 38.49 9.88
CA ARG A 183 19.78 39.73 9.09
C ARG A 183 21.19 40.28 9.22
N ASP A 184 21.70 40.35 10.44
CA ASP A 184 23.03 40.92 10.74
C ASP A 184 24.14 40.02 10.15
N TRP A 185 24.01 38.70 10.26
CA TRP A 185 24.90 37.72 9.63
C TRP A 185 24.87 37.76 8.09
N LEU A 186 23.71 38.01 7.48
CA LEU A 186 23.60 38.22 6.03
C LEU A 186 24.26 39.54 5.59
N ALA A 187 24.18 40.59 6.42
CA ALA A 187 24.78 41.87 6.13
C ALA A 187 26.32 41.81 6.16
N THR A 188 26.92 41.09 7.12
CA THR A 188 28.38 40.89 7.17
C THR A 188 28.91 40.14 5.94
N ARG A 189 28.22 39.08 5.50
CA ARG A 189 28.59 38.34 4.27
C ARG A 189 28.47 39.15 2.97
N ARG A 190 27.61 40.17 2.93
CA ARG A 190 27.49 41.06 1.76
C ARG A 190 28.61 42.10 1.72
N SER A 191 29.16 42.48 2.87
CA SER A 191 30.26 43.44 2.97
C SER A 191 31.61 42.84 2.55
N ASP A 192 31.84 41.54 2.77
CA ASP A 192 33.08 40.83 2.36
C ASP A 192 33.17 40.58 0.85
N LYS A 193 32.11 40.85 0.08
CA LYS A 193 32.03 40.58 -1.37
C LYS A 193 32.15 41.83 -2.25
N ASN A 194 32.21 43.03 -1.65
CA ASN A 194 32.46 44.31 -2.31
C ASN A 194 33.85 44.82 -1.95
#